data_AF-A0AAV7JCD0-F1
#
_entry.id   AF-A0AAV7JCD0-F1
#
_cell.length_a   1.000
_cell.length_b   1.000
_cell.length_c   1.000
_cell.angle_alpha   90.00
_cell.angle_beta   90.00
_cell.angle_gamma   90.00
#
_symmetry.space_group_name_H-M   'P 1'
#
loop_
_entity.id
_entity.type
_entity.pdbx_description
1 polymer ?
#
loop_
_entity_poly.entity_id
_entity_poly.type
_entity_poly.pdbx_seq_one_letter_code
_entity_poly.pdbx_strand_id
1 'polypeptide(L)'
;MNDTSYQLERFTSNIPNIKDYLESSYLDTIKEKERAVEAIKSAKMRLCVLEKEQEIAQQLQKQIEQVRHQREQIQNDLANVTQNSKLNELQQNVDLWEKVSGAWVRVTDKKELRIHFSRLKEGISRDCYVTVDACSGDVWEIKDCNPTIPGLQLLLDKLNETKDLGKFCRSVREGFKAIL
;
A
#
# COMPACT_ATOMS: atom_id res chain seq x y z
N MET A 1 -52.38 75.06 -68.04
CA MET A 1 -52.97 74.71 -66.73
C MET A 1 -53.44 73.27 -66.83
N ASN A 2 -52.80 72.35 -66.09
CA ASN A 2 -53.23 70.98 -65.73
C ASN A 2 -52.02 70.05 -65.70
N ASP A 3 -51.18 70.16 -64.67
CA ASP A 3 -50.09 69.19 -64.45
C ASP A 3 -49.74 69.00 -62.96
N THR A 4 -50.73 69.21 -62.08
CA THR A 4 -50.58 69.03 -60.62
C THR A 4 -51.55 67.99 -60.05
N SER A 5 -52.64 67.66 -60.76
CA SER A 5 -53.61 66.65 -60.32
C SER A 5 -53.12 65.21 -60.53
N TYR A 6 -52.32 64.96 -61.58
CA TYR A 6 -51.79 63.63 -61.90
C TYR A 6 -50.63 63.18 -60.99
N GLN A 7 -49.96 64.13 -60.32
CA GLN A 7 -48.88 63.84 -59.38
C GLN A 7 -49.43 63.40 -58.02
N LEU A 8 -50.57 63.93 -57.58
CA LEU A 8 -51.17 63.60 -56.27
C LEU A 8 -51.79 62.19 -56.22
N GLU A 9 -52.36 61.69 -57.31
CA GLU A 9 -52.91 60.31 -57.36
C GLU A 9 -51.81 59.24 -57.41
N ARG A 10 -50.61 59.55 -57.90
CA ARG A 10 -49.46 58.63 -57.84
C ARG A 10 -48.87 58.50 -56.43
N PHE A 11 -49.03 59.52 -55.58
CA PHE A 11 -48.53 59.49 -54.20
C PHE A 11 -49.46 58.74 -53.24
N THR A 12 -50.77 58.71 -53.49
CA THR A 12 -51.72 57.98 -52.63
C THR A 12 -51.84 56.50 -52.97
N SER A 13 -51.51 56.10 -54.21
CA SER A 13 -51.53 54.69 -54.65
C SER A 13 -50.36 53.84 -54.14
N ASN A 14 -49.39 54.45 -53.45
CA ASN A 14 -48.16 53.79 -53.00
C ASN A 14 -47.92 53.93 -51.48
N ILE A 15 -48.96 54.24 -50.70
CA ILE A 15 -48.91 54.19 -49.24
C ILE A 15 -49.33 52.76 -48.85
N PRO A 16 -48.38 51.87 -48.47
CA PRO A 16 -48.75 50.56 -47.98
C PRO A 16 -49.73 50.70 -46.82
N ASN A 17 -50.74 49.84 -46.79
CA ASN A 17 -51.74 49.81 -45.74
C ASN A 17 -51.03 49.61 -44.38
N ILE A 18 -50.85 50.71 -43.65
CA ILE A 18 -50.07 50.77 -42.40
C ILE A 18 -50.56 49.72 -41.40
N LYS A 19 -51.85 49.40 -41.45
CA LYS A 19 -52.47 48.35 -40.63
C LYS A 19 -51.88 46.97 -40.91
N ASP A 20 -51.70 46.59 -42.18
CA ASP A 20 -51.20 45.27 -42.57
C ASP A 20 -49.72 45.11 -42.20
N TYR A 21 -48.94 46.20 -42.29
CA TYR A 21 -47.54 46.21 -41.85
C TYR A 21 -47.41 46.06 -40.33
N LEU A 22 -48.24 46.79 -39.56
CA LEU A 22 -48.27 46.68 -38.10
C LEU A 22 -48.72 45.29 -37.64
N GLU A 23 -49.72 44.70 -38.30
CA GLU A 23 -50.19 43.33 -38.02
C GLU A 23 -49.10 42.28 -38.35
N SER A 24 -48.39 42.42 -39.48
CA SER A 24 -47.27 41.53 -39.83
C SER A 24 -46.12 41.64 -38.83
N SER A 25 -45.72 42.86 -38.47
CA SER A 25 -44.65 43.11 -37.48
C SER A 25 -45.01 42.54 -36.10
N TYR A 26 -46.26 42.69 -35.68
CA TYR A 26 -46.75 42.12 -34.43
C TYR A 26 -46.75 40.58 -34.46
N LEU A 27 -47.17 39.98 -35.58
CA LEU A 27 -47.17 38.53 -35.77
C LEU A 27 -45.75 37.94 -35.76
N ASP A 28 -44.78 38.63 -36.36
CA ASP A 28 -43.37 38.21 -36.34
C ASP A 28 -42.79 38.29 -34.92
N THR A 29 -43.15 39.32 -34.15
CA THR A 29 -42.77 39.45 -32.75
C THR A 29 -43.35 38.32 -31.88
N ILE A 30 -44.59 37.89 -32.15
CA ILE A 30 -45.20 36.74 -31.46
C ILE A 30 -44.44 35.46 -31.80
N LYS A 31 -44.17 35.19 -33.08
CA LYS A 31 -43.44 33.99 -33.52
C LYS A 31 -42.03 33.94 -32.93
N GLU A 32 -41.34 35.08 -32.83
CA GLU A 32 -40.03 35.16 -32.20
C GLU A 32 -40.09 34.82 -30.71
N LYS A 33 -41.10 35.35 -29.99
CA LYS A 33 -41.34 35.02 -28.58
C LYS A 33 -41.68 33.55 -28.39
N GLU A 34 -42.48 32.95 -29.27
CA GLU A 34 -42.81 31.52 -29.22
C GLU A 34 -41.56 30.65 -29.39
N ARG A 35 -40.69 31.00 -30.34
CA ARG A 35 -39.38 30.31 -30.52
C ARG A 35 -38.50 30.45 -29.30
N ALA A 36 -38.44 31.65 -28.70
CA ALA A 36 -37.67 31.88 -27.48
C ALA A 36 -38.21 31.05 -26.30
N VAL A 37 -39.53 30.93 -26.16
CA VAL A 37 -40.17 30.11 -25.12
C VAL A 37 -39.82 28.63 -25.29
N GLU A 38 -39.89 28.10 -26.51
CA GLU A 38 -39.55 26.69 -26.77
C GLU A 38 -38.04 26.42 -26.57
N ALA A 39 -37.18 27.37 -26.94
CA ALA A 39 -35.74 27.31 -26.64
C ALA A 39 -35.47 27.30 -25.14
N ILE A 40 -36.15 28.13 -24.35
CA ILE A 40 -36.02 28.16 -22.88
C ILE A 40 -36.51 26.85 -22.28
N LYS A 41 -37.61 26.29 -22.77
CA LYS A 41 -38.18 25.03 -22.28
C LYS A 41 -37.24 23.86 -22.53
N SER A 42 -36.67 23.76 -23.73
CA SER A 42 -35.69 22.71 -24.06
C SER A 42 -34.39 22.87 -23.25
N ALA A 43 -33.89 24.09 -23.08
CA ALA A 43 -32.72 24.36 -22.23
C ALA A 43 -32.96 23.97 -20.76
N LYS A 44 -34.15 24.28 -20.21
CA LYS A 44 -34.54 23.90 -18.84
C LYS A 44 -34.59 22.39 -18.65
N MET A 45 -35.13 21.66 -19.64
CA MET A 45 -35.17 20.20 -19.59
C MET A 45 -33.75 19.61 -19.58
N ARG A 46 -32.85 20.17 -20.40
CA ARG A 46 -31.45 19.74 -20.46
C ARG A 46 -30.70 20.01 -19.15
N LEU A 47 -30.93 21.16 -18.51
CA LEU A 47 -30.36 21.47 -17.20
C LEU A 47 -30.80 20.47 -16.13
N CYS A 48 -32.09 20.10 -16.09
CA CYS A 48 -32.58 19.11 -15.14
C CYS A 48 -31.93 17.72 -15.32
N VAL A 49 -31.63 17.32 -16.57
CA VAL A 49 -30.88 16.07 -16.83
C VAL A 49 -29.45 16.18 -16.32
N LEU A 50 -28.75 17.28 -16.61
CA LEU A 50 -27.38 17.50 -16.17
C LEU A 50 -27.24 17.55 -14.64
N GLU A 51 -28.19 18.17 -13.95
CA GLU A 51 -28.22 18.21 -12.47
C GLU A 51 -28.31 16.79 -11.89
N LYS A 52 -29.17 15.94 -12.45
CA LYS A 52 -29.28 14.53 -12.02
C LYS A 52 -28.01 13.74 -12.31
N GLU A 53 -27.41 13.92 -13.49
CA GLU A 53 -26.13 13.27 -13.83
C GLU A 53 -25.01 13.70 -12.88
N GLN A 54 -24.97 14.98 -12.49
CA GLN A 54 -24.01 15.51 -11.55
C GLN A 54 -24.18 14.90 -10.15
N GLU A 55 -25.43 14.77 -9.66
CA GLU A 55 -25.71 14.11 -8.38
C GLU A 55 -25.25 12.65 -8.38
N ILE A 56 -25.53 11.92 -9.47
CA ILE A 56 -25.10 10.53 -9.63
C ILE A 56 -23.57 10.44 -9.64
N ALA A 57 -22.89 11.32 -10.37
CA ALA A 57 -21.43 11.36 -10.42
C ALA A 57 -20.82 11.64 -9.03
N GLN A 58 -21.39 12.56 -8.26
CA GLN A 58 -20.94 12.84 -6.88
C GLN A 58 -21.14 11.64 -5.95
N GLN A 59 -22.27 10.92 -6.08
CA GLN A 59 -22.53 9.71 -5.30
C GLN A 59 -21.53 8.61 -5.64
N LEU A 60 -21.26 8.38 -6.93
CA LEU A 60 -20.26 7.42 -7.40
C LEU A 60 -18.85 7.78 -6.88
N GLN A 61 -18.48 9.06 -6.89
CA GLN A 61 -17.18 9.50 -6.39
C GLN A 61 -17.03 9.22 -4.89
N LYS A 62 -18.07 9.48 -4.09
CA LYS A 62 -18.09 9.13 -2.66
C LYS A 62 -17.95 7.62 -2.43
N GLN A 63 -18.64 6.80 -3.24
CA GLN A 63 -18.51 5.34 -3.14
C GLN A 63 -17.10 4.86 -3.50
N ILE A 64 -16.48 5.43 -4.54
CA ILE A 64 -15.11 5.11 -4.94
C ILE A 64 -14.13 5.45 -3.80
N GLU A 65 -14.28 6.62 -3.17
CA GLU A 65 -13.45 7.02 -2.03
C GLU A 65 -13.63 6.08 -0.82
N GLN A 66 -14.87 5.69 -0.51
CA GLN A 66 -15.14 4.71 0.55
C GLN A 66 -14.48 3.35 0.27
N VAL A 67 -14.60 2.85 -0.95
CA VAL A 67 -13.97 1.57 -1.35
C VAL A 67 -12.45 1.66 -1.30
N ARG A 68 -11.86 2.79 -1.72
CA ARG A 68 -10.42 3.02 -1.62
C ARG A 68 -9.96 3.00 -0.16
N HIS A 69 -10.68 3.70 0.71
CA HIS A 69 -10.35 3.75 2.13
C HIS A 69 -10.46 2.37 2.81
N GLN A 70 -11.53 1.62 2.53
CA GLN A 70 -11.69 0.25 3.02
C GLN A 70 -10.58 -0.67 2.54
N ARG A 71 -10.18 -0.56 1.26
CA ARG A 71 -9.09 -1.35 0.70
C ARG A 71 -7.76 -1.06 1.39
N GLU A 72 -7.45 0.21 1.65
CA GLU A 72 -6.24 0.60 2.39
C GLU A 72 -6.23 0.05 3.81
N GLN A 73 -7.37 0.12 4.52
CA GLN A 73 -7.50 -0.47 5.86
C GLN A 73 -7.25 -1.97 5.86
N ILE A 74 -7.92 -2.72 4.97
CA ILE A 74 -7.74 -4.17 4.84
C ILE A 74 -6.29 -4.51 4.51
N GLN A 75 -5.64 -3.75 3.62
CA GLN A 75 -4.26 -3.99 3.24
C GLN A 75 -3.29 -3.78 4.42
N ASN A 76 -3.51 -2.75 5.23
CA ASN A 76 -2.72 -2.49 6.44
C ASN A 76 -2.93 -3.58 7.50
N ASP A 77 -4.18 -4.00 7.72
CA ASP A 77 -4.50 -5.07 8.66
C ASP A 77 -3.88 -6.41 8.23
N LEU A 78 -3.93 -6.72 6.93
CA LEU A 78 -3.33 -7.95 6.39
C LEU A 78 -1.81 -7.95 6.56
N ALA A 79 -1.16 -6.81 6.33
CA ALA A 79 0.28 -6.65 6.53
C ALA A 79 0.66 -6.89 8.01
N ASN A 80 -0.08 -6.28 8.94
CA ASN A 80 0.13 -6.44 10.38
C ASN A 80 -0.08 -7.89 10.84
N VAL A 81 -1.16 -8.54 10.39
CA VAL A 81 -1.45 -9.94 10.74
C VAL A 81 -0.37 -10.87 10.17
N THR A 82 0.03 -10.68 8.91
CA THR A 82 1.04 -11.53 8.26
C THR A 82 2.43 -11.37 8.89
N GLN A 83 2.79 -10.16 9.30
CA GLN A 83 4.07 -9.91 9.95
C GLN A 83 4.09 -10.51 11.37
N ASN A 84 3.01 -10.31 12.14
CA ASN A 84 2.91 -10.86 13.49
C ASN A 84 2.80 -12.39 13.49
N SER A 85 2.08 -12.98 12.52
CA SER A 85 1.99 -14.44 12.42
C SER A 85 3.32 -15.08 12.08
N LYS A 86 4.08 -14.52 11.13
CA LYS A 86 5.42 -15.01 10.78
C LYS A 86 6.42 -14.86 11.92
N LEU A 87 6.40 -13.74 12.63
CA LEU A 87 7.27 -13.55 13.80
C LEU A 87 6.93 -14.55 14.91
N ASN A 88 5.65 -14.77 15.18
CA ASN A 88 5.21 -15.77 16.16
C ASN A 88 5.60 -17.18 15.74
N GLU A 89 5.45 -17.54 14.46
CA GLU A 89 5.87 -18.84 13.94
C GLU A 89 7.38 -19.05 14.05
N LEU A 90 8.18 -18.04 13.68
CA LEU A 90 9.63 -18.08 13.85
C LEU A 90 10.03 -18.22 15.32
N GLN A 91 9.40 -17.47 16.22
CA GLN A 91 9.66 -17.57 17.65
C GLN A 91 9.30 -18.96 18.20
N GLN A 92 8.15 -19.51 17.83
CA GLN A 92 7.75 -20.86 18.22
C GLN A 92 8.72 -21.91 17.71
N ASN A 93 9.20 -21.76 16.46
CA ASN A 93 10.19 -22.65 15.89
C ASN A 93 11.52 -22.54 16.64
N VAL A 94 11.99 -21.32 16.97
CA VAL A 94 13.20 -21.11 17.78
C VAL A 94 13.05 -21.79 19.14
N ASP A 95 11.96 -21.51 19.87
CA ASP A 95 11.69 -22.11 21.17
C ASP A 95 11.64 -23.64 21.11
N LEU A 96 11.04 -24.20 20.05
CA LEU A 96 11.01 -25.64 19.81
C LEU A 96 12.42 -26.20 19.57
N TRP A 97 13.20 -25.55 18.71
CA TRP A 97 14.59 -25.96 18.44
C TRP A 97 15.46 -25.88 19.68
N GLU A 98 15.32 -24.84 20.49
CA GLU A 98 16.04 -24.71 21.77
C GLU A 98 15.65 -25.82 22.74
N LYS A 99 14.36 -26.15 22.84
CA LYS A 99 13.86 -27.24 23.69
C LYS A 99 14.29 -28.62 23.22
N VAL A 100 14.30 -28.88 21.91
CA VAL A 100 14.63 -30.20 21.34
C VAL A 100 16.14 -30.39 21.30
N SER A 101 16.88 -29.42 20.79
CA SER A 101 18.33 -29.49 20.73
C SER A 101 18.94 -29.35 22.12
N GLY A 102 18.31 -28.64 23.05
CA GLY A 102 18.95 -28.27 24.31
C GLY A 102 20.13 -27.33 24.11
N ALA A 103 20.18 -26.60 22.99
CA ALA A 103 21.15 -25.55 22.75
C ALA A 103 20.43 -24.28 22.32
N TRP A 104 20.96 -23.12 22.70
CA TRP A 104 20.42 -21.83 22.31
C TRP A 104 21.55 -20.87 21.96
N VAL A 105 21.26 -19.91 21.08
CA VAL A 105 22.26 -18.96 20.57
C VAL A 105 21.84 -17.55 20.93
N ARG A 106 22.77 -16.75 21.43
CA ARG A 106 22.57 -15.30 21.58
C ARG A 106 23.72 -14.55 20.93
N VAL A 107 23.37 -13.41 20.36
CA VAL A 107 24.35 -12.40 19.94
C VAL A 107 24.68 -11.56 21.17
N THR A 108 25.97 -11.40 21.49
CA THR A 108 26.43 -10.53 22.58
C THR A 108 26.46 -9.07 22.11
N ASP A 109 26.59 -8.13 23.04
CA ASP A 109 26.70 -6.69 22.72
C ASP A 109 27.90 -6.36 21.81
N LYS A 110 28.92 -7.23 21.80
CA LYS A 110 30.10 -7.15 20.94
C LYS A 110 29.90 -7.72 19.54
N LYS A 111 28.67 -8.11 19.18
CA LYS A 111 28.32 -8.83 17.94
C LYS A 111 28.94 -10.22 17.83
N GLU A 112 29.31 -10.83 18.95
CA GLU A 112 29.84 -12.20 19.00
C GLU A 112 28.67 -13.20 19.12
N LEU A 113 28.81 -14.39 18.57
CA LEU A 113 27.85 -15.48 18.70
C LEU A 113 28.20 -16.35 19.90
N ARG A 114 27.34 -16.33 20.92
CA ARG A 114 27.45 -17.22 22.07
C ARG A 114 26.45 -18.36 21.98
N ILE A 115 26.96 -19.58 21.96
CA ILE A 115 26.18 -20.81 21.86
C ILE A 115 26.21 -21.50 23.21
N HIS A 116 25.05 -21.63 23.84
CA HIS A 116 24.87 -22.33 25.11
C HIS A 116 24.38 -23.75 24.88
N PHE A 117 24.85 -24.66 25.71
CA PHE A 117 24.48 -26.06 25.71
C PHE A 117 23.91 -26.44 27.07
N SER A 118 22.78 -27.12 27.04
CA SER A 118 22.06 -27.65 28.20
C SER A 118 21.81 -29.14 28.02
N ARG A 119 21.34 -29.79 29.09
CA ARG A 119 21.04 -31.24 29.11
C ARG A 119 22.24 -32.09 28.66
N LEU A 120 23.43 -31.72 29.10
CA LEU A 120 24.66 -32.45 28.82
C LEU A 120 24.80 -33.67 29.76
N LYS A 121 24.38 -33.54 31.02
CA LYS A 121 24.34 -34.59 32.04
C LYS A 121 23.33 -34.23 33.12
N GLU A 122 22.63 -35.21 33.68
CA GLU A 122 21.69 -34.99 34.79
C GLU A 122 22.43 -34.47 36.04
N GLY A 123 21.86 -33.46 36.71
CA GLY A 123 22.40 -32.91 37.95
C GLY A 123 23.51 -31.86 37.81
N ILE A 124 23.99 -31.57 36.60
CA ILE A 124 24.98 -30.50 36.37
C ILE A 124 24.27 -29.22 35.97
N SER A 125 24.28 -28.23 36.86
CA SER A 125 23.75 -26.87 36.62
C SER A 125 24.80 -25.88 36.10
N ARG A 126 25.96 -26.37 35.63
CA ARG A 126 27.02 -25.48 35.14
C ARG A 126 26.69 -24.97 33.75
N ASP A 127 26.82 -23.66 33.56
CA ASP A 127 26.67 -23.01 32.26
C ASP A 127 27.76 -23.49 31.30
N CYS A 128 27.36 -24.24 30.28
CA CYS A 128 28.24 -24.73 29.23
C CYS A 128 28.03 -23.91 27.96
N TYR A 129 29.04 -23.18 27.50
CA TYR A 129 28.93 -22.33 26.33
C TYR A 129 30.26 -22.14 25.60
N VAL A 130 30.16 -21.78 24.33
CA VAL A 130 31.27 -21.27 23.51
C VAL A 130 30.86 -19.95 22.89
N THR A 131 31.77 -18.98 22.88
CA THR A 131 31.59 -17.69 22.21
C THR A 131 32.55 -17.64 21.02
N VAL A 132 32.00 -17.45 19.84
CA VAL A 132 32.75 -17.29 18.59
C VAL A 132 32.45 -15.94 17.97
N ASP A 133 33.44 -15.36 17.32
CA ASP A 133 33.32 -14.12 16.57
C ASP A 133 33.64 -14.39 15.10
N ALA A 134 32.85 -13.81 14.20
CA ALA A 134 33.16 -13.82 12.78
C ALA A 134 33.96 -12.55 12.48
N CYS A 135 35.28 -12.64 12.59
CA CYS A 135 36.16 -11.53 12.30
C CYS A 135 36.14 -11.14 10.82
N SER A 136 36.64 -9.95 10.51
CA SER A 136 36.72 -9.43 9.15
C SER A 136 37.53 -10.38 8.25
N GLY A 137 36.88 -11.03 7.27
CA GLY A 137 37.51 -11.98 6.36
C GLY A 137 36.99 -13.43 6.43
N ASP A 138 35.78 -13.66 6.94
CA ASP A 138 35.16 -15.00 7.06
C ASP A 138 35.94 -15.99 7.96
N VAL A 139 36.84 -15.48 8.80
CA VAL A 139 37.58 -16.29 9.78
C VAL A 139 36.90 -16.19 11.13
N TRP A 140 36.51 -17.36 11.64
CA TRP A 140 35.97 -17.55 12.98
C TRP A 140 37.10 -17.55 14.01
N GLU A 141 36.87 -16.87 15.12
CA GLU A 141 37.73 -16.88 16.31
C GLU A 141 36.94 -17.30 17.54
N ILE A 142 37.57 -18.03 18.46
CA ILE A 142 36.97 -18.30 19.77
C ILE A 142 37.35 -17.17 20.72
N LYS A 143 36.34 -16.51 21.30
CA LYS A 143 36.52 -15.45 22.29
C LYS A 143 36.44 -15.98 23.72
N ASP A 144 35.61 -16.99 23.95
CA ASP A 144 35.37 -17.53 25.28
C ASP A 144 34.84 -18.96 25.20
N CYS A 145 35.13 -19.78 26.20
CA CYS A 145 34.60 -21.14 26.31
C CYS A 145 34.62 -21.61 27.77
N ASN A 146 33.45 -22.02 28.26
CA ASN A 146 33.30 -22.54 29.60
C ASN A 146 32.40 -23.77 29.62
N PRO A 147 32.80 -24.87 30.27
CA PRO A 147 34.18 -25.19 30.65
C PRO A 147 35.12 -25.31 29.43
N THR A 148 36.43 -25.15 29.63
CA THR A 148 37.38 -25.26 28.52
C THR A 148 37.42 -26.68 27.94
N ILE A 149 37.22 -26.80 26.62
CA ILE A 149 37.28 -28.09 25.91
C ILE A 149 38.70 -28.33 25.38
N PRO A 150 39.35 -29.47 25.70
CA PRO A 150 40.63 -29.85 25.08
C PRO A 150 40.50 -30.02 23.57
N GLY A 151 41.43 -29.44 22.80
CA GLY A 151 41.41 -29.53 21.34
C GLY A 151 40.37 -28.65 20.65
N LEU A 152 39.74 -27.70 21.36
CA LEU A 152 38.78 -26.76 20.80
C LEU A 152 39.34 -25.97 19.59
N GLN A 153 40.64 -25.63 19.62
CA GLN A 153 41.29 -24.94 18.50
C GLN A 153 41.25 -25.78 17.20
N LEU A 154 41.44 -27.09 17.29
CA LEU A 154 41.35 -27.98 16.12
C LEU A 154 39.93 -28.02 15.54
N LEU A 155 38.91 -27.85 16.39
CA LEU A 155 37.53 -27.74 15.94
C LEU A 155 37.29 -26.40 15.23
N LEU A 156 37.90 -25.31 15.72
CA LEU A 156 37.86 -24.00 15.08
C LEU A 156 38.56 -24.00 13.71
N ASP A 157 39.72 -24.63 13.61
CA ASP A 157 40.46 -24.74 12.35
C ASP A 157 39.61 -25.47 11.30
N LYS A 158 38.94 -26.56 11.69
CA LYS A 158 37.96 -27.27 10.83
C LYS A 158 36.73 -26.43 10.50
N LEU A 159 36.23 -25.62 11.43
CA LEU A 159 35.14 -24.69 11.15
C LEU A 159 35.58 -23.65 10.10
N ASN A 160 36.80 -23.14 10.22
CA ASN A 160 37.35 -22.18 9.27
C ASN A 160 37.61 -22.78 7.88
N GLU A 161 37.97 -24.05 7.81
CA GLU A 161 38.14 -24.79 6.55
C GLU A 161 36.79 -25.14 5.90
N THR A 162 35.85 -25.71 6.66
CA THR A 162 34.61 -26.29 6.12
C THR A 162 33.44 -25.30 6.08
N LYS A 163 33.50 -24.23 6.87
CA LYS A 163 32.39 -23.31 7.16
C LYS A 163 31.12 -24.00 7.68
N ASP A 164 31.23 -25.20 8.23
CA ASP A 164 30.11 -25.99 8.73
C ASP A 164 29.90 -25.78 10.24
N LEU A 165 29.17 -24.71 10.58
CA LEU A 165 28.83 -24.39 11.96
C LEU A 165 28.03 -25.51 12.65
N GLY A 166 27.20 -26.23 11.90
CA GLY A 166 26.39 -27.33 12.42
C GLY A 166 27.23 -28.53 12.88
N LYS A 167 28.29 -28.87 12.14
CA LYS A 167 29.27 -29.88 12.59
C LYS A 167 30.09 -29.37 13.77
N PHE A 168 30.53 -28.11 13.73
CA PHE A 168 31.26 -27.51 14.84
C PHE A 168 30.46 -27.58 16.15
N CYS A 169 29.20 -27.13 16.17
CA CYS A 169 28.34 -27.18 17.35
C CYS A 169 28.15 -28.60 17.90
N ARG A 170 28.03 -29.60 17.02
CA ARG A 170 27.94 -31.02 17.42
C ARG A 170 29.23 -31.49 18.08
N SER A 171 30.39 -31.21 17.48
CA SER A 171 31.68 -31.58 18.04
C SER A 171 31.98 -30.89 19.37
N VAL A 172 31.64 -29.60 19.50
CA VAL A 172 31.75 -28.84 20.75
C VAL A 172 30.86 -29.48 21.83
N ARG A 173 29.62 -29.84 21.49
CA ARG A 173 28.71 -30.50 22.43
C ARG A 173 29.26 -31.83 22.93
N GLU A 174 29.80 -32.66 22.03
CA GLU A 174 30.43 -33.92 22.45
C GLU A 174 31.68 -33.69 23.31
N GLY A 175 32.44 -32.63 23.01
CA GLY A 175 33.53 -32.16 23.86
C GLY A 175 33.07 -31.83 25.28
N PHE A 176 31.97 -31.09 25.42
CA PHE A 176 31.36 -30.82 26.73
C PHE A 176 30.88 -32.08 27.45
N LYS A 177 30.24 -33.03 26.74
CA LYS A 177 29.80 -34.29 27.35
C LYS A 177 30.97 -35.14 27.85
N ALA A 178 32.12 -35.10 27.17
CA ALA A 178 33.29 -35.89 27.55
C ALA A 178 33.98 -35.38 28.83
N ILE A 179 33.84 -34.09 29.15
CA ILE A 179 34.49 -33.45 30.30
C ILE A 179 33.58 -33.30 31.53
N LEU A 180 32.29 -33.63 31.41
CA LEU A 180 31.28 -33.48 32.47
C LEU A 180 30.86 -34.82 33.09
#